data_AF-A0A7C6PLR6-F1
#
_entry.id   AF-A0A7C6PLR6-F1
#
_cell.length_a   1.000
_cell.length_b   1.000
_cell.length_c   1.000
_cell.angle_alpha   90.00
_cell.angle_beta   90.00
_cell.angle_gamma   90.00
#
_symmetry.space_group_name_H-M   'P 1'
#
loop_
_entity.id
_entity.type
_entity.pdbx_description
1 polymer ?
#
loop_
_entity_poly.entity_id
_entity_poly.type
_entity_poly.pdbx_seq_one_letter_code
_entity_poly.pdbx_strand_id
1 'polypeptide(L)'
;MDKNIVLVLDWGWLSEQLANPKLKSRRCFPLGATQDWFAERPDVLLKFRTPTGELVFDSSATIISHKGTSYLKSKQLIDSLPSERVRVKHVFLILEGSNHELRVTVHMDLKGILQKLDEQDPTLRLHAYDLPPRSLTIVSTNAIAQAVRAALREEDPELHSHRTDHFVRSPHILLALLSQVMELKSRDQISFISTLRCVADQLRELLTGRIHRLEKSHQALWSHWYARRISFADGGITRIAGIPDAEPFAIRVGIYTVTPGEDDVDRREQWTTYPYVIGDVINTPVDPEADMHEPPDRKRLQEAGRYIVEALSILRHIAGPSPPDILFLHGPLVNAFEMYDEGEPNYIPALDPAFLQMHGISEGDILARVPGIPSRRDGRPMWNQCMAVYGYLMNRLFELDIHVVGVVERSSSAAFTRVVLDHLVAHNIMTASLARKIRQKLERYRIGDELLLGCILDEGEYVEPLPVAKNVTRRARDAWQPVVAGYPRPAVTYLKTSSTSFPYRVEFNRATAPRDVESVMSLLYHTSRLLPEYAFPVGLDVADKYAKIPDWLSKGISAGIAAQVLAKAVATGNPRVLEQVRRLLAMSPRDFYFRPRA
;
A
#
# COMPACT_ATOMS: atom_id res chain seq x y z
N MET A 1 -24.29 -12.05 12.80
CA MET A 1 -25.12 -12.22 11.58
C MET A 1 -25.19 -10.86 10.91
N ASP A 2 -24.68 -10.75 9.70
CA ASP A 2 -24.91 -9.56 8.88
C ASP A 2 -26.39 -9.48 8.55
N LYS A 3 -27.01 -8.39 8.97
CA LYS A 3 -28.42 -8.12 8.71
C LYS A 3 -28.51 -7.18 7.53
N ASN A 4 -29.25 -7.62 6.52
CA ASN A 4 -29.53 -6.87 5.31
C ASN A 4 -31.04 -6.66 5.23
N ILE A 5 -31.49 -5.47 5.62
CA ILE A 5 -32.91 -5.14 5.73
C ILE A 5 -33.23 -4.02 4.74
N VAL A 6 -34.41 -4.09 4.14
CA VAL A 6 -34.96 -3.02 3.31
C VAL A 6 -36.24 -2.54 3.98
N LEU A 7 -36.28 -1.27 4.36
CA LEU A 7 -37.51 -0.59 4.79
C LEU A 7 -38.03 0.24 3.64
N VAL A 8 -39.33 0.18 3.40
CA VAL A 8 -40.01 1.05 2.44
C VAL A 8 -41.06 1.85 3.19
N LEU A 9 -40.97 3.17 3.08
CA LEU A 9 -41.88 4.09 3.74
C LEU A 9 -42.72 4.82 2.69
N ASP A 10 -43.99 5.01 2.98
CA ASP A 10 -44.83 5.96 2.26
C ASP A 10 -44.45 7.39 2.64
N TRP A 11 -44.26 8.26 1.63
CA TRP A 11 -43.88 9.65 1.88
C TRP A 11 -44.99 10.44 2.57
N GLY A 12 -46.27 10.18 2.26
CA GLY A 12 -47.40 10.84 2.91
C GLY A 12 -47.39 10.60 4.41
N TRP A 13 -47.35 9.33 4.81
CA TRP A 13 -47.22 8.94 6.21
C TRP A 13 -45.97 9.53 6.88
N LEU A 14 -44.81 9.43 6.23
CA LEU A 14 -43.55 9.96 6.76
C LEU A 14 -43.61 11.48 6.97
N SER A 15 -44.19 12.22 6.01
CA SER A 15 -44.34 13.67 6.09
C SER A 15 -45.22 14.10 7.26
N GLU A 16 -46.32 13.38 7.52
CA GLU A 16 -47.17 13.60 8.69
C GLU A 16 -46.41 13.35 10.01
N GLN A 17 -45.59 12.29 10.07
CA GLN A 17 -44.75 12.06 11.25
C GLN A 17 -43.73 13.18 11.46
N LEU A 18 -43.11 13.68 10.37
CA LEU A 18 -42.10 14.74 10.43
C LEU A 18 -42.70 16.13 10.71
N ALA A 19 -44.00 16.33 10.43
CA ALA A 19 -44.74 17.52 10.83
C ALA A 19 -44.87 17.64 12.37
N ASN A 20 -44.66 16.55 13.11
CA ASN A 20 -44.66 16.59 14.58
C ASN A 20 -43.50 17.46 15.10
N PRO A 21 -43.77 18.59 15.78
CA PRO A 21 -42.72 19.51 16.23
C PRO A 21 -41.71 18.86 17.19
N LYS A 22 -42.13 17.84 17.95
CA LYS A 22 -41.25 17.11 18.87
C LYS A 22 -40.24 16.23 18.13
N LEU A 23 -40.63 15.62 17.01
CA LEU A 23 -39.72 14.80 16.21
C LEU A 23 -38.77 15.68 15.39
N LYS A 24 -39.29 16.77 14.82
CA LYS A 24 -38.49 17.75 14.08
C LYS A 24 -37.45 18.43 14.96
N SER A 25 -37.83 18.92 16.14
CA SER A 25 -36.89 19.53 17.11
C SER A 25 -35.82 18.54 17.61
N ARG A 26 -36.17 17.26 17.72
CA ARG A 26 -35.23 16.19 18.09
C ARG A 26 -34.45 15.61 16.92
N ARG A 27 -34.74 16.04 15.68
CA ARG A 27 -34.10 15.59 14.43
C ARG A 27 -34.19 14.07 14.26
N CYS A 28 -35.39 13.53 14.46
CA CYS A 28 -35.65 12.10 14.47
C CYS A 28 -36.44 11.67 13.23
N PHE A 29 -35.86 10.73 12.48
CA PHE A 29 -36.48 10.06 11.34
C PHE A 29 -37.07 8.71 11.81
N PRO A 30 -38.37 8.45 11.63
CA PRO A 30 -39.00 7.24 12.16
C PRO A 30 -38.54 5.97 11.40
N LEU A 31 -38.21 4.90 12.15
CA LEU A 31 -37.87 3.58 11.62
C LEU A 31 -38.94 2.51 11.91
N GLY A 32 -40.02 2.89 12.60
CA GLY A 32 -41.10 1.97 13.01
C GLY A 32 -40.91 1.37 14.41
N ALA A 33 -41.62 0.28 14.70
CA ALA A 33 -41.56 -0.39 16.00
C ALA A 33 -40.13 -0.83 16.33
N THR A 34 -39.74 -0.69 17.60
CA THR A 34 -38.41 -1.10 18.08
C THR A 34 -38.25 -2.60 17.86
N GLN A 35 -37.26 -2.94 17.05
CA GLN A 35 -36.80 -4.30 16.84
C GLN A 35 -35.65 -4.59 17.81
N ASP A 36 -35.48 -5.85 18.21
CA ASP A 36 -34.48 -6.28 19.21
C ASP A 36 -33.04 -5.83 18.88
N TRP A 37 -32.73 -5.61 17.61
CA TRP A 37 -31.41 -5.26 17.14
C TRP A 37 -31.10 -3.75 17.13
N PHE A 38 -32.11 -2.89 17.30
CA PHE A 38 -31.90 -1.47 17.58
C PHE A 38 -31.56 -1.21 19.05
N ALA A 39 -31.76 -2.19 19.94
CA ALA A 39 -31.58 -2.05 21.38
C ALA A 39 -30.11 -1.78 21.78
N GLU A 40 -29.15 -2.29 20.99
CA GLU A 40 -27.71 -2.16 21.27
C GLU A 40 -27.11 -0.80 20.89
N ARG A 41 -27.89 0.11 20.27
CA ARG A 41 -27.44 1.44 19.81
C ARG A 41 -26.16 1.37 18.96
N PRO A 42 -26.23 0.76 17.76
CA PRO A 42 -25.07 0.69 16.87
C PRO A 42 -24.54 2.07 16.52
N ASP A 43 -23.24 2.15 16.24
CA ASP A 43 -22.65 3.27 15.52
C ASP A 43 -23.27 3.30 14.12
N VAL A 44 -23.93 4.42 13.76
CA VAL A 44 -24.64 4.53 12.48
C VAL A 44 -23.81 5.32 11.47
N LEU A 45 -23.59 4.74 10.30
CA LEU A 45 -23.15 5.46 9.11
C LEU A 45 -24.34 5.68 8.18
N LEU A 46 -24.82 6.91 8.13
CA LEU A 46 -25.92 7.28 7.27
C LEU A 46 -25.40 7.83 5.95
N LYS A 47 -25.93 7.34 4.82
CA LYS A 47 -25.62 7.81 3.46
C LYS A 47 -26.93 8.16 2.74
N PHE A 48 -27.04 9.32 2.11
CA PHE A 48 -28.23 9.72 1.36
C PHE A 48 -27.90 10.77 0.31
N ARG A 49 -28.82 11.05 -0.62
CA ARG A 49 -28.70 12.15 -1.58
C ARG A 49 -29.65 13.28 -1.19
N THR A 50 -29.17 14.51 -1.17
CA THR A 50 -30.01 15.70 -0.95
C THR A 50 -30.92 15.94 -2.15
N PRO A 51 -31.97 16.78 -2.00
CA PRO A 51 -32.79 17.19 -3.14
C PRO A 51 -32.03 17.91 -4.25
N THR A 52 -30.87 18.50 -3.95
CA THR A 52 -29.98 19.13 -4.96
C THR A 52 -29.13 18.11 -5.72
N GLY A 53 -29.23 16.83 -5.37
CA GLY A 53 -28.45 15.77 -5.97
C GLY A 53 -27.07 15.57 -5.32
N GLU A 54 -26.78 16.22 -4.20
CA GLU A 54 -25.50 16.06 -3.49
C GLU A 54 -25.52 14.79 -2.63
N LEU A 55 -24.45 13.99 -2.69
CA LEU A 55 -24.31 12.80 -1.85
C LEU A 55 -23.77 13.21 -0.48
N VAL A 56 -24.46 12.84 0.59
CA VAL A 56 -24.15 13.22 1.97
C VAL A 56 -23.96 11.99 2.84
N PHE A 57 -22.92 12.02 3.68
CA PHE A 57 -22.69 11.03 4.72
C PHE A 57 -22.74 11.67 6.10
N ASP A 58 -23.60 11.15 6.97
CA ASP A 58 -23.73 11.61 8.35
C ASP A 58 -23.20 10.55 9.32
N SER A 59 -21.93 10.69 9.72
CA SER A 59 -21.29 9.86 10.73
C SER A 59 -21.69 10.22 12.17
N SER A 60 -22.49 11.27 12.37
CA SER A 60 -23.06 11.64 13.66
C SER A 60 -24.44 11.03 13.90
N ALA A 61 -24.96 10.31 12.90
CA ALA A 61 -26.23 9.63 12.99
C ALA A 61 -26.22 8.60 14.12
N THR A 62 -27.35 8.46 14.80
CA THR A 62 -27.53 7.49 15.89
C THR A 62 -28.93 6.91 15.85
N ILE A 63 -29.11 5.69 16.35
CA ILE A 63 -30.44 5.14 16.59
C ILE A 63 -30.84 5.38 18.03
N ILE A 64 -32.06 5.91 18.21
CA ILE A 64 -32.68 6.09 19.52
C ILE A 64 -34.03 5.37 19.54
N SER A 65 -34.41 4.86 20.71
CA SER A 65 -35.73 4.26 20.91
C SER A 65 -36.54 5.12 21.89
N HIS A 66 -37.80 5.38 21.57
CA HIS A 66 -38.73 6.09 22.44
C HIS A 66 -40.12 5.48 22.32
N LYS A 67 -40.70 5.08 23.46
CA LYS A 67 -42.05 4.49 23.56
C LYS A 67 -42.29 3.32 22.60
N GLY A 68 -41.31 2.44 22.45
CA GLY A 68 -41.42 1.27 21.56
C GLY A 68 -41.29 1.58 20.06
N THR A 69 -40.93 2.80 19.69
CA THR A 69 -40.60 3.19 18.31
C THR A 69 -39.10 3.53 18.22
N SER A 70 -38.44 3.08 17.16
CA SER A 70 -37.05 3.43 16.87
C SER A 70 -36.97 4.57 15.86
N TYR A 71 -35.98 5.42 16.05
CA TYR A 71 -35.73 6.60 15.23
C TYR A 71 -34.26 6.68 14.85
N LEU A 72 -34.00 7.01 13.60
CA LEU A 72 -32.71 7.44 13.11
C LEU A 72 -32.57 8.95 13.38
N LYS A 73 -31.70 9.31 14.32
CA LYS A 73 -31.43 10.71 14.65
C LYS A 73 -30.30 11.23 13.77
N SER A 74 -30.62 12.17 12.89
CA SER A 74 -29.65 12.84 12.01
C SER A 74 -30.11 14.27 11.72
N LYS A 75 -29.24 15.26 11.97
CA LYS A 75 -29.54 16.65 11.60
C LYS A 75 -29.58 16.78 10.08
N GLN A 76 -28.53 16.29 9.44
CA GLN A 76 -28.30 16.52 8.01
C GLN A 76 -29.42 15.90 7.17
N LEU A 77 -29.85 14.68 7.51
CA LEU A 77 -30.96 14.04 6.83
C LEU A 77 -32.24 14.86 6.99
N ILE A 78 -32.64 15.19 8.23
CA ILE A 78 -33.89 15.91 8.49
C ILE A 78 -33.92 17.29 7.84
N ASP A 79 -32.81 18.02 7.88
CA ASP A 79 -32.71 19.34 7.26
C ASP A 79 -32.71 19.25 5.72
N SER A 80 -32.28 18.12 5.14
CA SER A 80 -32.29 17.88 3.70
C SER A 80 -33.63 17.39 3.14
N LEU A 81 -34.57 16.97 3.99
CA LEU A 81 -35.82 16.41 3.51
C LEU A 81 -36.68 17.50 2.84
N PRO A 82 -37.33 17.18 1.70
CA PRO A 82 -38.14 18.16 0.97
C PRO A 82 -39.36 18.59 1.79
N SER A 83 -39.69 19.89 1.72
CA SER A 83 -40.61 20.54 2.65
C SER A 83 -42.09 20.61 2.23
N GLU A 84 -42.51 20.04 1.09
CA GLU A 84 -43.92 19.71 0.70
C GLU A 84 -44.19 19.70 -0.83
N ARG A 85 -43.20 19.94 -1.71
CA ARG A 85 -43.45 20.08 -3.18
C ARG A 85 -42.71 19.09 -4.09
N VAL A 86 -42.11 18.05 -3.54
CA VAL A 86 -41.37 17.06 -4.35
C VAL A 86 -42.23 15.82 -4.56
N ARG A 87 -42.24 15.27 -5.78
CA ARG A 87 -42.93 14.02 -6.17
C ARG A 87 -42.24 12.77 -5.56
N VAL A 88 -41.83 12.82 -4.30
CA VAL A 88 -41.36 11.62 -3.60
C VAL A 88 -42.59 10.79 -3.27
N LYS A 89 -42.67 9.57 -3.79
CA LYS A 89 -43.76 8.63 -3.45
C LYS A 89 -43.37 7.78 -2.25
N HIS A 90 -42.14 7.25 -2.28
CA HIS A 90 -41.64 6.34 -1.26
C HIS A 90 -40.24 6.74 -0.81
N VAL A 91 -39.85 6.29 0.38
CA VAL A 91 -38.48 6.38 0.87
C VAL A 91 -37.98 4.99 1.20
N PHE A 92 -36.85 4.61 0.61
CA PHE A 92 -36.19 3.35 0.85
C PHE A 92 -35.05 3.53 1.84
N LEU A 93 -35.01 2.71 2.89
CA LEU A 93 -33.84 2.59 3.76
C LEU A 93 -33.23 1.21 3.57
N ILE A 94 -31.97 1.18 3.17
CA ILE A 94 -31.18 -0.04 3.12
C ILE A 94 -30.30 -0.08 4.38
N LEU A 95 -30.60 -1.03 5.26
CA LEU A 95 -29.88 -1.20 6.52
C LEU A 95 -28.96 -2.41 6.38
N GLU A 96 -27.66 -2.19 6.51
CA GLU A 96 -26.63 -3.22 6.33
C GLU A 96 -25.63 -3.17 7.49
N GLY A 97 -25.33 -4.30 8.11
CA GLY A 97 -24.27 -4.39 9.12
C GLY A 97 -24.60 -5.31 10.28
N SER A 98 -24.04 -5.00 11.44
CA SER A 98 -24.15 -5.77 12.67
C SER A 98 -24.93 -4.99 13.75
N ASN A 99 -25.12 -5.60 14.93
CA ASN A 99 -25.76 -4.92 16.05
C ASN A 99 -24.89 -3.76 16.63
N HIS A 100 -23.60 -3.68 16.27
CA HIS A 100 -22.68 -2.65 16.76
C HIS A 100 -22.34 -1.58 15.71
N GLU A 101 -22.38 -1.93 14.42
CA GLU A 101 -22.15 -1.00 13.32
C GLU A 101 -23.25 -1.17 12.28
N LEU A 102 -23.98 -0.08 12.00
CA LEU A 102 -25.09 -0.09 11.08
C LEU A 102 -24.89 0.96 9.98
N ARG A 103 -24.87 0.52 8.74
CA ARG A 103 -24.97 1.39 7.58
C ARG A 103 -26.45 1.58 7.25
N VAL A 104 -26.85 2.82 7.04
CA VAL A 104 -28.19 3.17 6.58
C VAL A 104 -28.07 4.00 5.31
N THR A 105 -28.50 3.44 4.18
CA THR A 105 -28.61 4.20 2.93
C THR A 105 -30.06 4.64 2.75
N VAL A 106 -30.32 5.95 2.67
CA VAL A 106 -31.66 6.50 2.41
C VAL A 106 -31.75 6.92 0.95
N HIS A 107 -32.76 6.42 0.24
CA HIS A 107 -33.05 6.78 -1.14
C HIS A 107 -34.49 7.28 -1.24
N MET A 108 -34.67 8.47 -1.82
CA MET A 108 -35.99 9.07 -2.04
C MET A 108 -36.48 8.72 -3.44
N ASP A 109 -37.60 8.00 -3.54
CA ASP A 109 -38.16 7.50 -4.79
C ASP A 109 -38.85 8.61 -5.58
N LEU A 110 -38.14 9.17 -6.56
CA LEU A 110 -38.67 10.17 -7.48
C LEU A 110 -39.23 9.57 -8.77
N LYS A 111 -38.80 8.35 -9.14
CA LYS A 111 -39.12 7.73 -10.43
C LYS A 111 -40.14 6.59 -10.34
N GLY A 112 -40.64 6.27 -9.15
CA GLY A 112 -41.64 5.23 -8.93
C GLY A 112 -41.05 3.83 -9.09
N ILE A 113 -39.97 3.52 -8.35
CA ILE A 113 -39.23 2.24 -8.43
C ILE A 113 -40.16 1.04 -8.28
N LEU A 114 -41.08 1.05 -7.32
CA LEU A 114 -41.98 -0.09 -7.10
C LEU A 114 -42.92 -0.35 -8.28
N GLN A 115 -43.40 0.72 -8.92
CA GLN A 115 -44.26 0.59 -10.10
C GLN A 115 -43.48 -0.03 -11.26
N LYS A 116 -42.24 0.43 -11.49
CA LYS A 116 -41.37 -0.13 -12.52
C LYS A 116 -41.05 -1.60 -12.27
N LEU A 117 -40.77 -1.98 -11.02
CA LEU A 117 -40.50 -3.37 -10.66
C LEU A 117 -41.71 -4.28 -10.92
N ASP A 118 -42.92 -3.83 -10.58
CA ASP A 118 -44.15 -4.59 -10.82
C ASP A 118 -44.44 -4.73 -12.33
N GLU A 119 -44.16 -3.69 -13.11
CA GLU A 119 -44.28 -3.72 -14.58
C GLU A 119 -43.23 -4.62 -15.26
N GLN A 120 -41.99 -4.62 -14.76
CA GLN A 120 -40.88 -5.39 -15.32
C GLN A 120 -40.93 -6.88 -14.94
N ASP A 121 -41.30 -7.18 -13.69
CA ASP A 121 -41.43 -8.54 -13.20
C ASP A 121 -42.68 -8.70 -12.31
N PRO A 122 -43.86 -8.89 -12.93
CA PRO A 122 -45.11 -9.13 -12.23
C PRO A 122 -45.08 -10.39 -11.34
N THR A 123 -44.11 -11.29 -11.52
CA THR A 123 -44.01 -12.53 -10.73
C THR A 123 -43.55 -12.26 -9.29
N LEU A 124 -42.93 -11.11 -9.04
CA LEU A 124 -42.55 -10.67 -7.69
C LEU A 124 -43.77 -10.44 -6.78
N ARG A 125 -44.96 -10.19 -7.36
CA ARG A 125 -46.23 -9.98 -6.64
C ARG A 125 -46.06 -9.02 -5.46
N LEU A 126 -45.57 -7.81 -5.71
CA LEU A 126 -45.20 -6.84 -4.66
C LEU A 126 -46.33 -6.59 -3.65
N HIS A 127 -47.58 -6.58 -4.11
CA HIS A 127 -48.77 -6.45 -3.27
C HIS A 127 -48.94 -7.53 -2.20
N ALA A 128 -48.44 -8.75 -2.42
CA ALA A 128 -48.46 -9.82 -1.42
C ALA A 128 -47.51 -9.56 -0.24
N TYR A 129 -46.63 -8.55 -0.37
CA TYR A 129 -45.62 -8.16 0.61
C TYR A 129 -45.83 -6.73 1.12
N ASP A 130 -47.07 -6.20 1.03
CA ASP A 130 -47.43 -4.85 1.46
C ASP A 130 -46.60 -3.74 0.77
N LEU A 131 -46.31 -3.93 -0.53
CA LEU A 131 -45.69 -2.94 -1.40
C LEU A 131 -46.66 -2.56 -2.54
N PRO A 132 -46.88 -1.25 -2.81
CA PRO A 132 -46.38 -0.09 -2.07
C PRO A 132 -46.94 -0.01 -0.64
N PRO A 133 -46.14 0.49 0.32
CA PRO A 133 -46.55 0.59 1.71
C PRO A 133 -47.63 1.67 1.89
N ARG A 134 -48.49 1.52 2.91
CA ARG A 134 -49.37 2.61 3.39
C ARG A 134 -48.74 3.45 4.50
N SER A 135 -47.70 2.92 5.14
CA SER A 135 -46.97 3.59 6.21
C SER A 135 -45.50 3.19 6.17
N LEU A 136 -45.15 2.07 6.80
CA LEU A 136 -43.82 1.48 6.78
C LEU A 136 -43.96 -0.03 6.62
N THR A 137 -43.26 -0.57 5.63
CA THR A 137 -43.15 -2.00 5.39
C THR A 137 -41.70 -2.44 5.53
N ILE A 138 -41.48 -3.51 6.31
CA ILE A 138 -40.19 -4.20 6.40
C ILE A 138 -40.20 -5.33 5.37
N VAL A 139 -39.34 -5.25 4.37
CA VAL A 139 -39.23 -6.30 3.36
C VAL A 139 -38.44 -7.47 3.95
N SER A 140 -39.16 -8.46 4.46
CA SER A 140 -38.59 -9.65 5.12
C SER A 140 -38.12 -10.72 4.12
N THR A 141 -38.63 -10.70 2.89
CA THR A 141 -38.34 -11.72 1.88
C THR A 141 -37.10 -11.35 1.05
N ASN A 142 -36.10 -12.23 1.03
CA ASN A 142 -34.82 -11.98 0.38
C ASN A 142 -34.96 -11.70 -1.13
N ALA A 143 -35.83 -12.42 -1.84
CA ALA A 143 -36.06 -12.21 -3.28
C ALA A 143 -36.54 -10.78 -3.59
N ILE A 144 -37.54 -10.30 -2.85
CA ILE A 144 -38.08 -8.94 -3.01
C ILE A 144 -37.04 -7.90 -2.60
N ALA A 145 -36.34 -8.11 -1.49
CA ALA A 145 -35.28 -7.22 -1.04
C ALA A 145 -34.15 -7.10 -2.08
N GLN A 146 -33.78 -8.21 -2.74
CA GLN A 146 -32.78 -8.21 -3.81
C GLN A 146 -33.28 -7.47 -5.06
N ALA A 147 -34.52 -7.70 -5.49
CA ALA A 147 -35.11 -7.00 -6.63
C ALA A 147 -35.18 -5.48 -6.40
N VAL A 148 -35.65 -5.05 -5.22
CA VAL A 148 -35.68 -3.63 -4.83
C VAL A 148 -34.26 -3.03 -4.83
N ARG A 149 -33.28 -3.73 -4.27
CA ARG A 149 -31.88 -3.27 -4.27
C ARG A 149 -31.29 -3.19 -5.67
N ALA A 150 -31.61 -4.12 -6.56
CA ALA A 150 -31.15 -4.09 -7.95
C ALA A 150 -31.69 -2.86 -8.68
N ALA A 151 -33.00 -2.59 -8.58
CA ALA A 151 -33.60 -1.40 -9.19
C ALA A 151 -33.05 -0.10 -8.59
N LEU A 152 -32.86 -0.04 -7.27
CA LEU A 152 -32.24 1.10 -6.59
C LEU A 152 -30.80 1.36 -7.08
N ARG A 153 -30.01 0.29 -7.27
CA ARG A 153 -28.64 0.38 -7.81
C ARG A 153 -28.59 0.82 -9.26
N GLU A 154 -29.56 0.39 -10.07
CA GLU A 154 -29.68 0.85 -11.45
C GLU A 154 -30.04 2.34 -11.51
N GLU A 155 -30.92 2.80 -10.61
CA GLU A 155 -31.37 4.20 -10.58
C GLU A 155 -30.32 5.18 -10.05
N ASP A 156 -29.66 4.84 -8.95
CA ASP A 156 -28.57 5.65 -8.36
C ASP A 156 -27.37 4.76 -8.01
N PRO A 157 -26.55 4.42 -9.03
CA PRO A 157 -25.36 3.62 -8.83
C PRO A 157 -24.39 4.25 -7.85
N GLU A 158 -24.30 5.56 -7.70
CA GLU A 158 -23.35 6.17 -6.78
C GLU A 158 -23.80 6.07 -5.32
N LEU A 159 -25.10 6.26 -5.05
CA LEU A 159 -25.68 6.12 -3.72
C LEU A 159 -25.61 4.67 -3.24
N HIS A 160 -25.90 3.72 -4.14
CA HIS A 160 -25.98 2.29 -3.83
C HIS A 160 -24.78 1.45 -4.27
N SER A 161 -23.79 2.05 -4.95
CA SER A 161 -22.53 1.36 -5.24
C SER A 161 -21.80 1.14 -3.94
N HIS A 162 -21.39 -0.11 -3.79
CA HIS A 162 -20.23 -0.43 -3.00
C HIS A 162 -19.08 -0.40 -4.02
N ARG A 163 -18.39 0.73 -4.18
CA ARG A 163 -17.15 0.77 -5.01
C ARG A 163 -16.18 -0.32 -4.56
N THR A 164 -16.19 -0.57 -3.26
CA THR A 164 -15.54 -1.68 -2.57
C THR A 164 -15.97 -3.08 -3.05
N ASP A 165 -17.22 -3.32 -3.50
CA ASP A 165 -17.70 -4.68 -3.81
C ASP A 165 -17.04 -5.29 -5.02
N HIS A 166 -16.82 -4.51 -6.08
CA HIS A 166 -16.20 -5.06 -7.29
C HIS A 166 -14.77 -5.52 -7.01
N PHE A 167 -14.02 -4.70 -6.27
CA PHE A 167 -12.67 -5.02 -5.81
C PHE A 167 -12.69 -6.21 -4.84
N VAL A 168 -13.48 -6.14 -3.76
CA VAL A 168 -13.55 -7.19 -2.72
C VAL A 168 -14.03 -8.52 -3.27
N ARG A 169 -14.90 -8.57 -4.28
CA ARG A 169 -15.40 -9.83 -4.87
C ARG A 169 -14.42 -10.49 -5.84
N SER A 170 -13.36 -9.81 -6.24
CA SER A 170 -12.36 -10.40 -7.13
C SER A 170 -11.68 -11.61 -6.44
N PRO A 171 -11.57 -12.80 -7.06
CA PRO A 171 -11.15 -14.02 -6.36
C PRO A 171 -9.80 -13.91 -5.63
N HIS A 172 -8.81 -13.28 -6.25
CA HIS A 172 -7.48 -13.11 -5.66
C HIS A 172 -7.48 -12.08 -4.51
N ILE A 173 -8.38 -11.09 -4.55
CA ILE A 173 -8.61 -10.15 -3.44
C ILE A 173 -9.31 -10.87 -2.29
N LEU A 174 -10.33 -11.69 -2.57
CA LEU A 174 -11.01 -12.52 -1.57
C LEU A 174 -10.02 -13.44 -0.85
N LEU A 175 -9.09 -14.07 -1.56
CA LEU A 175 -8.06 -14.92 -0.93
C LEU A 175 -7.17 -14.12 0.04
N ALA A 176 -6.73 -12.93 -0.35
CA ALA A 176 -5.95 -12.03 0.52
C ALA A 176 -6.77 -11.52 1.71
N LEU A 177 -8.05 -11.24 1.52
CA LEU A 177 -8.97 -10.87 2.59
C LEU A 177 -9.18 -12.03 3.57
N LEU A 178 -9.36 -13.25 3.08
CA LEU A 178 -9.56 -14.43 3.90
C LEU A 178 -8.35 -14.71 4.78
N SER A 179 -7.12 -14.65 4.24
CA SER A 179 -5.92 -14.83 5.06
C SER A 179 -5.86 -13.80 6.19
N GLN A 180 -6.16 -12.53 5.89
CA GLN A 180 -6.18 -11.47 6.89
C GLN A 180 -7.31 -11.65 7.93
N VAL A 181 -8.51 -12.01 7.50
CA VAL A 181 -9.67 -12.24 8.37
C VAL A 181 -9.39 -13.39 9.33
N MET A 182 -8.74 -14.47 8.87
CA MET A 182 -8.42 -15.64 9.69
C MET A 182 -7.45 -15.31 10.85
N GLU A 183 -6.67 -14.23 10.76
CA GLU A 183 -5.82 -13.75 11.85
C GLU A 183 -6.58 -12.92 12.91
N LEU A 184 -7.83 -12.53 12.63
CA LEU A 184 -8.65 -11.73 13.55
C LEU A 184 -9.40 -12.62 14.54
N LYS A 185 -9.80 -12.04 15.68
CA LYS A 185 -10.68 -12.70 16.66
C LYS A 185 -12.05 -12.97 16.01
N SER A 186 -12.72 -14.08 16.37
CA SER A 186 -13.97 -14.53 15.74
C SER A 186 -15.08 -13.47 15.66
N ARG A 187 -15.18 -12.57 16.66
CA ARG A 187 -16.13 -11.45 16.63
C ARG A 187 -15.80 -10.38 15.59
N ASP A 188 -14.50 -10.14 15.37
CA ASP A 188 -14.00 -9.11 14.45
C ASP A 188 -14.05 -9.63 13.00
N GLN A 189 -13.94 -10.95 12.80
CA GLN A 189 -14.11 -11.60 11.49
C GLN A 189 -15.46 -11.25 10.84
N ILE A 190 -16.54 -11.31 11.62
CA ILE A 190 -17.90 -11.05 11.13
C ILE A 190 -18.07 -9.60 10.66
N SER A 191 -17.44 -8.64 11.35
CA SER A 191 -17.62 -7.20 11.03
C SER A 191 -16.54 -6.64 10.10
N PHE A 192 -15.54 -7.44 9.70
CA PHE A 192 -14.38 -6.92 8.97
C PHE A 192 -14.75 -6.22 7.67
N ILE A 193 -15.56 -6.87 6.81
CA ILE A 193 -15.94 -6.33 5.51
C ILE A 193 -16.82 -5.08 5.65
N SER A 194 -17.76 -5.08 6.60
CA SER A 194 -18.61 -3.91 6.85
C SER A 194 -17.80 -2.73 7.38
N THR A 195 -16.86 -2.97 8.31
CA THR A 195 -15.95 -1.94 8.81
C THR A 195 -15.02 -1.43 7.70
N LEU A 196 -14.43 -2.30 6.87
CA LEU A 196 -13.57 -1.90 5.74
C LEU A 196 -14.33 -0.98 4.78
N ARG A 197 -15.54 -1.36 4.37
CA ARG A 197 -16.41 -0.54 3.51
C ARG A 197 -16.72 0.80 4.14
N CYS A 198 -17.07 0.82 5.42
CA CYS A 198 -17.39 2.03 6.17
C CYS A 198 -16.20 3.00 6.21
N VAL A 199 -15.00 2.50 6.52
CA VAL A 199 -13.79 3.32 6.55
C VAL A 199 -13.41 3.80 5.15
N ALA A 200 -13.51 2.95 4.13
CA ALA A 200 -13.22 3.32 2.74
C ALA A 200 -14.17 4.41 2.22
N ASP A 201 -15.48 4.25 2.41
CA ASP A 201 -16.47 5.24 1.97
C ASP A 201 -16.25 6.60 2.66
N GLN A 202 -16.03 6.60 3.98
CA GLN A 202 -15.74 7.83 4.74
C GLN A 202 -14.46 8.52 4.25
N LEU A 203 -13.38 7.76 4.04
CA LEU A 203 -12.12 8.35 3.59
C LEU A 203 -12.19 8.85 2.16
N ARG A 204 -12.91 8.14 1.28
CA ARG A 204 -13.10 8.59 -0.11
C ARG A 204 -13.73 9.98 -0.15
N GLU A 205 -14.77 10.21 0.64
CA GLU A 205 -15.45 11.50 0.71
C GLU A 205 -14.51 12.60 1.23
N LEU A 206 -13.78 12.33 2.31
CA LEU A 206 -12.80 13.29 2.88
C LEU A 206 -11.63 13.59 1.92
N LEU A 207 -11.40 12.70 0.95
CA LEU A 207 -10.40 12.85 -0.10
C LEU A 207 -10.96 13.43 -1.40
N THR A 208 -12.25 13.82 -1.45
CA THR A 208 -12.84 14.52 -2.60
C THR A 208 -12.01 15.77 -2.94
N GLY A 209 -11.62 15.92 -4.20
CA GLY A 209 -10.73 17.00 -4.66
C GLY A 209 -9.23 16.75 -4.45
N ARG A 210 -8.85 15.67 -3.78
CA ARG A 210 -7.46 15.18 -3.62
C ARG A 210 -7.22 13.85 -4.30
N ILE A 211 -8.21 13.33 -5.01
CA ILE A 211 -8.09 12.16 -5.86
C ILE A 211 -8.11 12.65 -7.29
N HIS A 212 -7.04 12.31 -8.00
CA HIS A 212 -6.82 12.69 -9.38
C HIS A 212 -7.11 11.48 -10.26
N ARG A 213 -7.68 11.73 -11.43
CA ARG A 213 -8.05 10.71 -12.41
C ARG A 213 -7.24 10.89 -13.68
N LEU A 214 -6.64 9.80 -14.14
CA LEU A 214 -5.89 9.73 -15.39
C LEU A 214 -6.81 9.29 -16.52
N GLU A 215 -6.71 9.98 -17.65
CA GLU A 215 -7.38 9.57 -18.87
C GLU A 215 -6.64 8.42 -19.55
N LYS A 216 -7.40 7.44 -20.05
CA LYS A 216 -6.82 6.32 -20.80
C LYS A 216 -6.58 6.72 -22.26
N SER A 217 -5.39 7.23 -22.56
CA SER A 217 -4.95 7.47 -23.94
C SER A 217 -3.50 7.02 -24.20
N HIS A 218 -3.34 5.76 -24.65
CA HIS A 218 -2.00 5.22 -24.95
C HIS A 218 -1.29 6.02 -26.06
N GLN A 219 -2.03 6.42 -27.10
CA GLN A 219 -1.44 7.18 -28.20
C GLN A 219 -0.89 8.54 -27.73
N ALA A 220 -1.68 9.30 -26.97
CA ALA A 220 -1.25 10.60 -26.45
C ALA A 220 -0.04 10.46 -25.53
N LEU A 221 -0.03 9.45 -24.64
CA LEU A 221 1.11 9.19 -23.77
C LEU A 221 2.37 8.88 -24.59
N TRP A 222 2.32 7.92 -25.51
CA TRP A 222 3.51 7.49 -26.24
C TRP A 222 4.04 8.58 -27.18
N SER A 223 3.17 9.48 -27.67
CA SER A 223 3.61 10.70 -28.35
C SER A 223 4.34 11.67 -27.40
N HIS A 224 3.88 11.84 -26.16
CA HIS A 224 4.54 12.70 -25.16
C HIS A 224 5.92 12.16 -24.74
N TRP A 225 6.05 10.83 -24.65
CA TRP A 225 7.29 10.15 -24.24
C TRP A 225 8.14 9.66 -25.43
N TYR A 226 7.82 10.10 -26.65
CA TYR A 226 8.59 9.77 -27.84
C TYR A 226 10.04 10.26 -27.70
N ALA A 227 10.99 9.40 -28.07
CA ALA A 227 12.44 9.61 -27.97
C ALA A 227 13.01 9.90 -26.57
N ARG A 228 12.21 9.74 -25.50
CA ARG A 228 12.68 9.88 -24.12
C ARG A 228 13.21 8.56 -23.57
N ARG A 229 14.30 8.62 -22.81
CA ARG A 229 14.95 7.47 -22.17
C ARG A 229 14.29 7.17 -20.83
N ILE A 230 13.63 6.03 -20.74
CA ILE A 230 12.93 5.57 -19.54
C ILE A 230 13.70 4.38 -18.96
N SER A 231 14.23 4.53 -17.75
CA SER A 231 14.96 3.45 -17.07
C SER A 231 14.13 2.78 -15.98
N PHE A 232 14.35 1.48 -15.79
CA PHE A 232 13.75 0.63 -14.77
C PHE A 232 14.86 -0.15 -14.08
N ALA A 233 14.92 -0.11 -12.76
CA ALA A 233 15.99 -0.70 -11.96
C ALA A 233 15.44 -1.68 -10.93
N ASP A 234 16.14 -2.79 -10.72
CA ASP A 234 15.91 -3.71 -9.60
C ASP A 234 17.21 -4.40 -9.16
N GLY A 235 17.23 -4.93 -7.93
CA GLY A 235 18.35 -5.67 -7.36
C GLY A 235 17.99 -7.10 -6.97
N GLY A 236 18.70 -8.06 -7.57
CA GLY A 236 18.61 -9.48 -7.21
C GLY A 236 19.74 -9.90 -6.30
N ILE A 237 19.44 -10.79 -5.33
CA ILE A 237 20.42 -11.35 -4.40
C ILE A 237 20.46 -12.88 -4.51
N THR A 238 21.66 -13.47 -4.40
CA THR A 238 21.82 -14.91 -4.27
C THR A 238 22.93 -15.23 -3.28
N ARG A 239 22.81 -16.36 -2.58
CA ARG A 239 23.86 -16.86 -1.72
C ARG A 239 24.89 -17.62 -2.56
N ILE A 240 26.16 -17.38 -2.28
CA ILE A 240 27.24 -18.16 -2.86
C ILE A 240 27.50 -19.34 -1.91
N ALA A 241 27.11 -20.54 -2.33
CA ALA A 241 27.31 -21.75 -1.54
C ALA A 241 28.81 -22.13 -1.50
N GLY A 242 29.25 -22.77 -0.42
CA GLY A 242 30.55 -23.44 -0.39
C GLY A 242 31.72 -22.63 0.17
N ILE A 243 31.48 -21.58 0.96
CA ILE A 243 32.50 -21.04 1.88
C ILE A 243 31.94 -21.13 3.31
N PRO A 244 32.37 -22.14 4.10
CA PRO A 244 32.00 -22.24 5.51
C PRO A 244 32.37 -20.95 6.27
N ASP A 245 31.55 -20.56 7.23
CA ASP A 245 31.75 -19.42 8.16
C ASP A 245 31.77 -17.99 7.55
N ALA A 246 32.00 -17.83 6.25
CA ALA A 246 32.02 -16.52 5.55
C ALA A 246 30.67 -16.10 4.94
N GLU A 247 29.84 -17.09 4.55
CA GLU A 247 28.52 -16.93 3.92
C GLU A 247 28.38 -15.77 2.89
N PRO A 248 29.27 -15.68 1.88
CA PRO A 248 29.22 -14.60 0.91
C PRO A 248 27.93 -14.62 0.09
N PHE A 249 27.53 -13.43 -0.38
CA PHE A 249 26.39 -13.29 -1.28
C PHE A 249 26.74 -12.39 -2.46
N ALA A 250 26.13 -12.69 -3.60
CA ALA A 250 26.21 -11.86 -4.79
C ALA A 250 24.94 -11.03 -4.91
N ILE A 251 25.12 -9.76 -5.25
CA ILE A 251 24.03 -8.86 -5.62
C ILE A 251 24.25 -8.48 -7.08
N ARG A 252 23.16 -8.45 -7.86
CA ARG A 252 23.15 -7.95 -9.22
C ARG A 252 22.09 -6.86 -9.30
N VAL A 253 22.51 -5.65 -9.62
CA VAL A 253 21.57 -4.58 -9.96
C VAL A 253 21.40 -4.57 -11.47
N GLY A 254 20.18 -4.80 -11.94
CA GLY A 254 19.81 -4.74 -13.35
C GLY A 254 19.11 -3.42 -13.65
N ILE A 255 19.54 -2.72 -14.70
CA ILE A 255 18.86 -1.53 -15.21
C ILE A 255 18.49 -1.78 -16.67
N TYR A 256 17.18 -1.74 -16.94
CA TYR A 256 16.60 -1.75 -18.26
C TYR A 256 16.31 -0.32 -18.69
N THR A 257 16.71 0.09 -19.89
CA THR A 257 16.36 1.39 -20.45
C THR A 257 15.67 1.21 -21.78
N VAL A 258 14.51 1.85 -21.95
CA VAL A 258 13.75 1.87 -23.20
C VAL A 258 13.62 3.30 -23.73
N THR A 259 13.74 3.46 -25.05
CA THR A 259 13.55 4.76 -25.74
C THR A 259 12.40 4.63 -26.75
N PRO A 260 11.16 4.95 -26.38
CA PRO A 260 10.01 4.79 -27.28
C PRO A 260 10.20 5.54 -28.59
N GLY A 261 9.86 4.91 -29.72
CA GLY A 261 9.98 5.54 -31.03
C GLY A 261 11.33 5.41 -31.73
N GLU A 262 12.32 4.78 -31.09
CA GLU A 262 13.55 4.33 -31.73
C GLU A 262 13.29 3.04 -32.53
N ASP A 263 13.71 3.03 -33.80
CA ASP A 263 13.48 1.92 -34.73
C ASP A 263 14.54 0.82 -34.56
N ASP A 264 15.77 1.20 -34.25
CA ASP A 264 16.87 0.27 -33.98
C ASP A 264 16.69 -0.38 -32.60
N VAL A 265 16.42 -1.68 -32.58
CA VAL A 265 16.15 -2.44 -31.34
C VAL A 265 17.30 -2.32 -30.33
N ASP A 266 18.56 -2.33 -30.80
CA ASP A 266 19.73 -2.27 -29.93
C ASP A 266 19.92 -0.90 -29.29
N ARG A 267 19.40 0.16 -29.94
CA ARG A 267 19.37 1.52 -29.39
C ARG A 267 18.14 1.75 -28.53
N ARG A 268 17.00 1.16 -28.94
CA ARG A 268 15.72 1.27 -28.26
C ARG A 268 15.79 0.64 -26.89
N GLU A 269 16.36 -0.55 -26.77
CA GLU A 269 16.35 -1.37 -25.56
C GLU A 269 17.76 -1.68 -25.09
N GLN A 270 18.15 -1.06 -23.96
CA GLN A 270 19.49 -1.15 -23.42
C GLN A 270 19.47 -1.81 -22.04
N TRP A 271 20.43 -2.70 -21.80
CA TRP A 271 20.58 -3.43 -20.55
C TRP A 271 21.92 -3.09 -19.92
N THR A 272 21.90 -2.70 -18.65
CA THR A 272 23.12 -2.48 -17.87
C THR A 272 23.04 -3.29 -16.59
N THR A 273 24.11 -4.02 -16.28
CA THR A 273 24.19 -4.85 -15.08
C THR A 273 25.40 -4.45 -14.24
N TYR A 274 25.17 -4.32 -12.94
CA TYR A 274 26.21 -4.04 -11.96
C TYR A 274 26.33 -5.23 -11.00
N PRO A 275 27.32 -6.11 -11.19
CA PRO A 275 27.56 -7.24 -10.29
C PRO A 275 28.38 -6.81 -9.08
N TYR A 276 27.96 -7.26 -7.91
CA TYR A 276 28.67 -7.09 -6.65
C TYR A 276 28.79 -8.43 -5.93
N VAL A 277 29.94 -8.69 -5.32
CA VAL A 277 30.15 -9.81 -4.41
C VAL A 277 30.47 -9.23 -3.04
N ILE A 278 29.66 -9.56 -2.05
CA ILE A 278 29.86 -9.14 -0.66
C ILE A 278 30.41 -10.34 0.11
N GLY A 279 31.66 -10.22 0.56
CA GLY A 279 32.34 -11.21 1.40
C GLY A 279 32.11 -10.98 2.89
N ASP A 280 32.24 -12.07 3.67
CA ASP A 280 32.30 -12.11 5.15
C ASP A 280 31.17 -11.38 5.90
N VAL A 281 29.89 -11.63 5.61
CA VAL A 281 28.75 -10.98 6.31
C VAL A 281 28.83 -11.10 7.84
N ILE A 282 29.60 -12.07 8.33
CA ILE A 282 29.87 -12.33 9.73
C ILE A 282 31.38 -12.23 9.93
N ASN A 283 31.82 -11.23 10.68
CA ASN A 283 33.17 -11.20 11.25
C ASN A 283 33.03 -11.33 12.76
N THR A 284 32.59 -12.50 13.24
CA THR A 284 32.69 -12.82 14.66
C THR A 284 34.10 -13.37 14.86
N PRO A 285 35.06 -12.62 15.44
CA PRO A 285 36.12 -13.33 16.15
C PRO A 285 35.40 -14.18 17.18
N VAL A 286 35.51 -15.50 17.06
CA VAL A 286 35.04 -16.41 18.10
C VAL A 286 35.88 -16.08 19.32
N ASP A 287 35.41 -15.14 20.14
CA ASP A 287 35.89 -14.94 21.48
C ASP A 287 35.20 -16.02 22.31
N PRO A 288 35.91 -17.09 22.71
CA PRO A 288 35.32 -18.20 23.43
C PRO A 288 34.75 -17.80 24.80
N GLU A 289 34.95 -16.56 25.25
CA GLU A 289 34.37 -16.01 26.49
C GLU A 289 33.12 -15.13 26.28
N ALA A 290 32.76 -14.77 25.05
CA ALA A 290 31.61 -13.89 24.75
C ALA A 290 30.30 -14.68 24.55
N ASP A 291 29.90 -15.46 25.55
CA ASP A 291 28.79 -16.43 25.50
C ASP A 291 27.37 -15.79 25.58
N MET A 292 27.19 -14.52 25.20
CA MET A 292 26.00 -13.72 25.54
C MET A 292 25.43 -12.82 24.44
N HIS A 293 25.84 -12.96 23.18
CA HIS A 293 25.28 -12.15 22.09
C HIS A 293 24.46 -12.99 21.10
N GLU A 294 23.20 -12.63 20.91
CA GLU A 294 22.36 -13.18 19.84
C GLU A 294 23.07 -13.02 18.48
N PRO A 295 23.09 -14.05 17.62
CA PRO A 295 23.71 -13.95 16.31
C PRO A 295 23.03 -12.86 15.46
N PRO A 296 23.77 -12.18 14.57
CA PRO A 296 23.21 -11.09 13.76
C PRO A 296 22.08 -11.61 12.86
N ASP A 297 21.08 -10.76 12.62
CA ASP A 297 20.06 -11.02 11.61
C ASP A 297 20.68 -10.94 10.20
N ARG A 298 21.10 -12.10 9.70
CA ARG A 298 21.78 -12.25 8.41
C ARG A 298 20.94 -11.76 7.23
N LYS A 299 19.62 -11.95 7.30
CA LYS A 299 18.71 -11.53 6.23
C LYS A 299 18.69 -10.00 6.15
N ARG A 300 18.70 -9.37 7.31
CA ARG A 300 18.74 -7.92 7.44
C ARG A 300 20.01 -7.35 6.83
N LEU A 301 21.18 -7.89 7.13
CA LEU A 301 22.45 -7.42 6.53
C LEU A 301 22.49 -7.59 5.01
N GLN A 302 21.95 -8.70 4.51
CA GLN A 302 21.78 -8.93 3.08
C GLN A 302 20.90 -7.85 2.41
N GLU A 303 19.79 -7.49 3.04
CA GLU A 303 18.91 -6.40 2.58
C GLU A 303 19.61 -5.04 2.61
N ALA A 304 20.37 -4.73 3.65
CA ALA A 304 21.12 -3.48 3.71
C ALA A 304 22.19 -3.37 2.62
N GLY A 305 22.92 -4.45 2.36
CA GLY A 305 23.88 -4.50 1.25
C GLY A 305 23.19 -4.23 -0.08
N ARG A 306 22.04 -4.87 -0.31
CA ARG A 306 21.21 -4.65 -1.50
C ARG A 306 20.77 -3.20 -1.66
N TYR A 307 20.19 -2.59 -0.62
CA TYR A 307 19.72 -1.20 -0.68
C TYR A 307 20.84 -0.20 -1.00
N ILE A 308 22.04 -0.43 -0.46
CA ILE A 308 23.20 0.44 -0.72
C ILE A 308 23.66 0.29 -2.17
N VAL A 309 23.86 -0.93 -2.67
CA VAL A 309 24.37 -1.12 -4.03
C VAL A 309 23.33 -0.78 -5.11
N GLU A 310 22.03 -0.94 -4.85
CA GLU A 310 20.95 -0.43 -5.72
C GLU A 310 21.08 1.09 -5.89
N ALA A 311 21.16 1.83 -4.77
CA ALA A 311 21.30 3.28 -4.79
C ALA A 311 22.60 3.74 -5.48
N LEU A 312 23.73 3.08 -5.18
CA LEU A 312 25.01 3.35 -5.85
C LEU A 312 24.95 3.13 -7.36
N SER A 313 24.34 2.03 -7.79
CA SER A 313 24.23 1.66 -9.21
C SER A 313 23.32 2.63 -9.97
N ILE A 314 22.24 3.09 -9.35
CA ILE A 314 21.37 4.14 -9.90
C ILE A 314 22.14 5.45 -10.06
N LEU A 315 22.86 5.91 -9.03
CA LEU A 315 23.66 7.13 -9.11
C LEU A 315 24.72 7.04 -10.22
N ARG A 316 25.38 5.89 -10.34
CA ARG A 316 26.38 5.63 -11.40
C ARG A 316 25.75 5.63 -12.79
N HIS A 317 24.58 5.02 -12.95
CA HIS A 317 23.86 4.97 -14.22
C HIS A 317 23.44 6.37 -14.68
N ILE A 318 22.92 7.17 -13.74
CA ILE A 318 22.52 8.56 -13.98
C ILE A 318 23.74 9.45 -14.30
N ALA A 319 24.88 9.24 -13.64
CA ALA A 319 26.11 9.97 -13.94
C ALA A 319 26.80 9.52 -15.25
N GLY A 320 26.26 8.50 -15.93
CA GLY A 320 26.79 7.99 -17.18
C GLY A 320 26.65 8.95 -18.37
N PRO A 321 27.20 8.59 -19.53
CA PRO A 321 27.22 9.46 -20.72
C PRO A 321 25.83 9.69 -21.35
N SER A 322 24.82 8.91 -20.97
CA SER A 322 23.47 8.96 -21.52
C SER A 322 22.44 8.78 -20.41
N PRO A 323 22.27 9.81 -19.54
CA PRO A 323 21.32 9.76 -18.44
C PRO A 323 19.89 9.52 -18.93
N PRO A 324 19.04 8.86 -18.13
CA PRO A 324 17.62 8.74 -18.45
C PRO A 324 16.86 10.04 -18.14
N ASP A 325 15.73 10.25 -18.82
CA ASP A 325 14.79 11.32 -18.48
C ASP A 325 14.01 11.00 -17.20
N ILE A 326 13.81 9.69 -16.92
CA ILE A 326 13.15 9.19 -15.71
C ILE A 326 13.66 7.79 -15.37
N LEU A 327 13.80 7.50 -14.08
CA LEU A 327 14.17 6.19 -13.56
C LEU A 327 13.15 5.68 -12.54
N PHE A 328 12.63 4.49 -12.79
CA PHE A 328 11.77 3.75 -11.87
C PHE A 328 12.56 2.67 -11.14
N LEU A 329 12.47 2.63 -9.81
CA LEU A 329 13.05 1.59 -8.96
C LEU A 329 11.96 0.61 -8.54
N HIS A 330 12.19 -0.69 -8.73
CA HIS A 330 11.32 -1.74 -8.21
C HIS A 330 11.52 -1.85 -6.68
N GLY A 331 10.70 -1.14 -5.92
CA GLY A 331 10.79 -1.09 -4.47
C GLY A 331 10.68 0.34 -3.92
N PRO A 332 10.75 0.48 -2.59
CA PRO A 332 10.69 1.79 -1.96
C PRO A 332 11.87 2.65 -2.40
N LEU A 333 11.63 3.93 -2.65
CA LEU A 333 12.72 4.88 -2.88
C LEU A 333 13.51 5.09 -1.58
N VAL A 334 12.80 5.11 -0.45
CA VAL A 334 13.40 5.13 0.89
C VAL A 334 12.92 3.93 1.69
N ASN A 335 13.85 3.05 2.06
CA ASN A 335 13.62 1.88 2.88
C ASN A 335 13.58 2.26 4.37
N ALA A 336 12.92 1.44 5.19
CA ALA A 336 13.02 1.51 6.64
C ALA A 336 14.41 1.00 7.04
N PHE A 337 15.26 1.91 7.49
CA PHE A 337 16.70 1.73 7.70
C PHE A 337 17.15 2.19 9.09
N GLU A 338 16.22 2.46 10.01
CA GLU A 338 16.50 3.02 11.34
C GLU A 338 17.26 2.10 12.31
N MET A 339 17.30 0.79 12.04
CA MET A 339 17.79 -0.21 13.00
C MET A 339 19.15 -0.80 12.60
N TYR A 340 19.77 -0.32 11.52
CA TYR A 340 20.99 -0.90 10.91
C TYR A 340 22.27 -0.32 11.55
N ASP A 341 22.22 -0.13 12.86
CA ASP A 341 23.24 0.51 13.71
C ASP A 341 24.24 -0.51 14.29
N GLU A 342 25.08 -0.08 15.23
CA GLU A 342 26.25 -0.77 15.81
C GLU A 342 26.00 -2.03 16.67
N GLY A 343 24.83 -2.66 16.63
CA GLY A 343 24.69 -3.98 17.27
C GLY A 343 25.62 -5.00 16.62
N GLU A 344 26.71 -5.43 17.24
CA GLU A 344 27.58 -6.41 16.59
C GLU A 344 26.86 -7.74 16.32
N PRO A 345 27.20 -8.44 15.22
CA PRO A 345 27.92 -7.96 14.03
C PRO A 345 26.95 -7.36 12.99
N ASN A 346 26.64 -6.06 13.08
CA ASN A 346 25.86 -5.33 12.06
C ASN A 346 26.74 -4.62 11.00
N TYR A 347 28.04 -4.92 10.97
CA TYR A 347 28.96 -4.38 9.98
C TYR A 347 28.77 -5.16 8.67
N ILE A 348 28.44 -4.47 7.57
CA ILE A 348 28.65 -5.02 6.23
C ILE A 348 30.13 -4.80 5.91
N PRO A 349 30.97 -5.84 5.85
CA PRO A 349 32.42 -5.65 5.77
C PRO A 349 32.92 -4.98 4.50
N ALA A 350 32.08 -4.97 3.46
CA ALA A 350 32.37 -4.38 2.16
C ALA A 350 32.16 -2.85 2.07
N LEU A 351 31.70 -2.17 3.14
CA LEU A 351 31.73 -0.70 3.19
C LEU A 351 33.07 -0.17 3.69
N ASP A 352 34.16 -0.81 3.24
CA ASP A 352 35.48 -0.31 3.53
C ASP A 352 35.72 1.02 2.78
N PRO A 353 36.62 1.88 3.30
CA PRO A 353 36.91 3.15 2.65
C PRO A 353 37.39 3.04 1.19
N ALA A 354 38.07 1.95 0.80
CA ALA A 354 38.55 1.76 -0.55
C ALA A 354 37.41 1.44 -1.53
N PHE A 355 36.41 0.66 -1.10
CA PHE A 355 35.18 0.44 -1.86
C PHE A 355 34.46 1.78 -2.11
N LEU A 356 34.25 2.59 -1.07
CA LEU A 356 33.58 3.88 -1.20
C LEU A 356 34.37 4.83 -2.11
N GLN A 357 35.70 4.87 -2.00
CA GLN A 357 36.57 5.65 -2.89
C GLN A 357 36.50 5.19 -4.35
N MET A 358 36.39 3.88 -4.62
CA MET A 358 36.19 3.35 -5.97
C MET A 358 34.90 3.88 -6.62
N HIS A 359 33.90 4.18 -5.79
CA HIS A 359 32.65 4.80 -6.19
C HIS A 359 32.67 6.34 -6.09
N GLY A 360 33.84 6.95 -5.87
CA GLY A 360 34.00 8.40 -5.79
C GLY A 360 33.40 9.03 -4.53
N ILE A 361 33.30 8.27 -3.43
CA ILE A 361 32.75 8.74 -2.15
C ILE A 361 33.88 8.81 -1.12
N SER A 362 34.14 10.01 -0.62
CA SER A 362 35.12 10.24 0.44
C SER A 362 34.47 10.41 1.82
N GLU A 363 35.28 10.29 2.87
CA GLU A 363 34.86 10.62 4.24
C GLU A 363 34.31 12.05 4.34
N GLY A 364 34.99 13.02 3.70
CA GLY A 364 34.56 14.41 3.67
C GLY A 364 33.18 14.60 3.04
N ASP A 365 32.87 13.85 1.98
CA ASP A 365 31.56 13.92 1.31
C ASP A 365 30.41 13.50 2.22
N ILE A 366 30.63 12.45 3.02
CA ILE A 366 29.64 11.91 3.95
C ILE A 366 29.49 12.84 5.14
N LEU A 367 30.59 13.24 5.78
CA LEU A 367 30.57 14.14 6.94
C LEU A 367 29.93 15.50 6.62
N ALA A 368 30.10 16.01 5.39
CA ALA A 368 29.49 17.27 4.97
C ALA A 368 27.96 17.18 4.78
N ARG A 369 27.42 15.99 4.43
CA ARG A 369 26.00 15.80 4.08
C ARG A 369 25.19 15.09 5.15
N VAL A 370 25.82 14.36 6.06
CA VAL A 370 25.15 13.55 7.08
C VAL A 370 25.59 14.03 8.46
N PRO A 371 24.81 14.93 9.09
CA PRO A 371 25.16 15.48 10.40
C PRO A 371 24.94 14.46 11.52
N GLY A 372 25.69 14.61 12.61
CA GLY A 372 25.48 13.84 13.84
C GLY A 372 25.87 12.37 13.74
N ILE A 373 26.80 12.02 12.85
CA ILE A 373 27.42 10.69 12.81
C ILE A 373 28.17 10.46 14.14
N PRO A 374 27.94 9.33 14.83
CA PRO A 374 28.65 9.03 16.07
C PRO A 374 30.13 8.73 15.84
N SER A 375 30.93 8.87 16.90
CA SER A 375 32.34 8.50 16.89
C SER A 375 32.58 7.18 17.63
N ARG A 376 33.58 6.44 17.17
CA ARG A 376 34.09 5.25 17.86
C ARG A 376 34.77 5.66 19.19
N ARG A 377 35.13 4.65 19.99
CA ARG A 377 35.90 4.84 21.23
C ARG A 377 37.25 5.56 21.03
N ASP A 378 37.85 5.47 19.84
CA ASP A 378 39.09 6.16 19.47
C ASP A 378 38.89 7.61 18.99
N GLY A 379 37.64 8.12 19.04
CA GLY A 379 37.27 9.47 18.63
C GLY A 379 37.02 9.64 17.13
N ARG A 380 37.29 8.63 16.29
CA ARG A 380 37.08 8.73 14.84
C ARG A 380 35.60 8.60 14.47
N PRO A 381 35.10 9.41 13.51
CA PRO A 381 33.70 9.34 13.10
C PRO A 381 33.41 8.01 12.39
N MET A 382 32.21 7.49 12.60
CA MET A 382 31.72 6.23 12.03
C MET A 382 31.11 6.44 10.64
N TRP A 383 31.79 7.20 9.80
CA TRP A 383 31.28 7.68 8.52
C TRP A 383 30.99 6.55 7.52
N ASN A 384 31.72 5.44 7.60
CA ASN A 384 31.59 4.30 6.70
C ASN A 384 30.60 3.22 7.19
N GLN A 385 29.81 3.52 8.22
CA GLN A 385 28.74 2.63 8.67
C GLN A 385 27.51 2.68 7.75
N CYS A 386 26.75 1.58 7.72
CA CYS A 386 25.58 1.40 6.86
C CYS A 386 24.61 2.59 6.91
N MET A 387 24.28 3.09 8.10
CA MET A 387 23.34 4.20 8.27
C MET A 387 23.88 5.53 7.72
N ALA A 388 25.16 5.83 7.96
CA ALA A 388 25.79 7.04 7.43
C ALA A 388 25.86 7.00 5.89
N VAL A 389 26.32 5.89 5.33
CA VAL A 389 26.41 5.69 3.88
C VAL A 389 25.01 5.71 3.24
N TYR A 390 24.03 5.03 3.83
CA TYR A 390 22.66 5.04 3.35
C TYR A 390 22.06 6.46 3.35
N GLY A 391 22.23 7.21 4.44
CA GLY A 391 21.80 8.61 4.53
C GLY A 391 22.42 9.48 3.45
N TYR A 392 23.72 9.32 3.21
CA TYR A 392 24.44 10.02 2.14
C TYR A 392 23.84 9.69 0.76
N LEU A 393 23.63 8.41 0.44
CA LEU A 393 23.12 7.98 -0.86
C LEU A 393 21.68 8.46 -1.09
N MET A 394 20.82 8.40 -0.06
CA MET A 394 19.46 8.89 -0.17
C MET A 394 19.42 10.41 -0.39
N ASN A 395 20.26 11.17 0.33
CA ASN A 395 20.38 12.61 0.09
C ASN A 395 20.83 12.91 -1.34
N ARG A 396 21.83 12.17 -1.85
CA ARG A 396 22.27 12.31 -3.25
C ARG A 396 21.16 12.02 -4.25
N LEU A 397 20.38 10.94 -4.08
CA LEU A 397 19.26 10.61 -4.97
C LEU A 397 18.15 11.69 -4.94
N PHE A 398 17.92 12.31 -3.78
CA PHE A 398 16.94 13.38 -3.62
C PHE A 398 17.42 14.75 -4.12
N GLU A 399 18.72 14.93 -4.31
CA GLU A 399 19.34 16.14 -4.88
C GLU A 399 19.48 16.09 -6.41
N LEU A 400 19.22 14.93 -7.04
CA LEU A 400 19.24 14.82 -8.50
C LEU A 400 18.15 15.67 -9.13
N ASP A 401 18.42 16.23 -10.31
CA ASP A 401 17.45 16.93 -11.16
C ASP A 401 16.60 15.98 -12.02
N ILE A 402 16.78 14.66 -11.87
CA ILE A 402 16.06 13.62 -12.60
C ILE A 402 15.00 13.00 -11.71
N HIS A 403 13.85 12.65 -12.30
CA HIS A 403 12.79 11.90 -11.62
C HIS A 403 13.28 10.50 -11.27
N VAL A 404 13.49 10.25 -9.96
CA VAL A 404 13.74 8.90 -9.43
C VAL A 404 12.51 8.49 -8.62
N VAL A 405 11.87 7.41 -9.05
CA VAL A 405 10.54 7.03 -8.59
C VAL A 405 10.56 5.59 -8.09
N GLY A 406 10.34 5.40 -6.79
CA GLY A 406 10.16 4.07 -6.21
C GLY A 406 8.74 3.55 -6.46
N VAL A 407 8.61 2.31 -6.93
CA VAL A 407 7.32 1.68 -7.22
C VAL A 407 7.23 0.35 -6.45
N VAL A 408 6.24 0.24 -5.57
CA VAL A 408 6.11 -0.88 -4.64
C VAL A 408 4.81 -1.62 -4.90
N GLU A 409 4.90 -2.84 -5.43
CA GLU A 409 3.74 -3.67 -5.78
C GLU A 409 2.84 -3.96 -4.57
N ARG A 410 3.43 -4.34 -3.44
CA ARG A 410 2.67 -4.74 -2.23
C ARG A 410 3.17 -3.99 -1.00
N SER A 411 2.24 -3.40 -0.26
CA SER A 411 2.51 -2.61 0.93
C SER A 411 1.48 -2.92 2.00
N SER A 412 1.86 -3.77 2.95
CA SER A 412 1.00 -4.19 4.07
C SER A 412 0.90 -3.16 5.20
N SER A 413 1.69 -2.07 5.17
CA SER A 413 1.61 -1.02 6.20
C SER A 413 0.36 -0.14 6.04
N ALA A 414 -0.12 0.48 7.13
CA ALA A 414 -1.09 1.58 7.11
C ALA A 414 -0.41 2.96 7.27
N ALA A 415 0.85 3.09 6.83
CA ALA A 415 1.69 4.25 7.11
C ALA A 415 1.23 5.48 6.32
N PHE A 416 0.86 5.29 5.05
CA PHE A 416 0.37 6.39 4.22
C PHE A 416 -0.99 6.88 4.70
N THR A 417 -1.93 5.97 5.00
CA THR A 417 -3.25 6.34 5.53
C THR A 417 -3.14 7.14 6.83
N ARG A 418 -2.19 6.80 7.72
CA ARG A 418 -1.96 7.58 8.95
C ARG A 418 -1.56 9.03 8.64
N VAL A 419 -0.68 9.24 7.66
CA VAL A 419 -0.26 10.56 7.18
C VAL A 419 -1.43 11.30 6.52
N VAL A 420 -2.25 10.63 5.72
CA VAL A 420 -3.49 11.20 5.17
C VAL A 420 -4.40 11.69 6.30
N LEU A 421 -4.62 10.88 7.33
CA LEU A 421 -5.45 11.28 8.48
C LEU A 421 -4.86 12.50 9.21
N ASP A 422 -3.55 12.56 9.44
CA ASP A 422 -2.90 13.73 10.05
C ASP A 422 -3.06 14.97 9.17
N HIS A 423 -2.89 14.82 7.86
CA HIS A 423 -3.04 15.90 6.89
C HIS A 423 -4.47 16.46 6.87
N LEU A 424 -5.49 15.59 6.90
CA LEU A 424 -6.90 15.99 6.95
C LEU A 424 -7.24 16.72 8.26
N VAL A 425 -6.65 16.32 9.39
CA VAL A 425 -6.80 17.03 10.67
C VAL A 425 -6.12 18.40 10.62
N ALA A 426 -4.88 18.47 10.12
CA ALA A 426 -4.12 19.71 10.03
C ALA A 426 -4.81 20.78 9.16
N HIS A 427 -5.57 20.36 8.14
CA HIS A 427 -6.33 21.24 7.25
C HIS A 427 -7.78 21.47 7.69
N ASN A 428 -8.16 21.07 8.90
CA ASN A 428 -9.53 21.21 9.44
C ASN A 428 -10.63 20.54 8.61
N ILE A 429 -10.28 19.54 7.78
CA ILE A 429 -11.24 18.75 6.99
C ILE A 429 -11.89 17.69 7.90
N MET A 430 -11.14 17.19 8.88
CA MET A 430 -11.58 16.15 9.80
C MET A 430 -11.22 16.51 11.25
N THR A 431 -12.06 16.08 12.20
CA THR A 431 -11.76 16.24 13.63
C THR A 431 -10.73 15.22 14.12
N ALA A 432 -9.89 15.61 15.08
CA ALA A 432 -8.91 14.69 15.70
C ALA A 432 -9.58 13.47 16.37
N SER A 433 -10.81 13.61 16.86
CA SER A 433 -11.58 12.49 17.41
C SER A 433 -11.97 11.47 16.34
N LEU A 434 -12.39 11.92 15.16
CA LEU A 434 -12.74 11.03 14.05
C LEU A 434 -11.49 10.31 13.53
N ALA A 435 -10.39 11.04 13.34
CA ALA A 435 -9.11 10.47 12.93
C ALA A 435 -8.64 9.36 13.88
N ARG A 436 -8.78 9.57 15.19
CA ARG A 436 -8.44 8.56 16.21
C ARG A 436 -9.32 7.32 16.11
N LYS A 437 -10.64 7.48 15.90
CA LYS A 437 -11.56 6.36 15.69
C LYS A 437 -11.18 5.54 14.46
N ILE A 438 -10.86 6.21 13.35
CA ILE A 438 -10.42 5.52 12.11
C ILE A 438 -9.12 4.76 12.38
N ARG A 439 -8.11 5.36 13.02
CA ARG A 439 -6.85 4.68 13.37
C ARG A 439 -7.07 3.43 14.20
N GLN A 440 -7.93 3.50 15.21
CA GLN A 440 -8.25 2.36 16.06
C GLN A 440 -8.90 1.23 15.26
N LYS A 441 -9.77 1.54 14.29
CA LYS A 441 -10.35 0.55 13.38
C LYS A 441 -9.27 -0.09 12.50
N LEU A 442 -8.42 0.72 11.86
CA LEU A 442 -7.33 0.21 11.02
C LEU A 442 -6.41 -0.75 11.79
N GLU A 443 -6.07 -0.41 13.04
CA GLU A 443 -5.23 -1.25 13.89
C GLU A 443 -5.95 -2.51 14.37
N ARG A 444 -7.19 -2.39 14.86
CA ARG A 444 -7.99 -3.53 15.35
C ARG A 444 -8.22 -4.58 14.28
N TYR A 445 -8.49 -4.14 13.05
CA TYR A 445 -8.79 -5.01 11.90
C TYR A 445 -7.56 -5.25 11.01
N ARG A 446 -6.37 -4.73 11.38
CA ARG A 446 -5.12 -4.83 10.61
C ARG A 446 -5.22 -4.36 9.15
N ILE A 447 -6.10 -3.39 8.87
CA ILE A 447 -6.34 -2.89 7.50
C ILE A 447 -5.12 -2.10 7.02
N GLY A 448 -4.43 -2.60 5.99
CA GLY A 448 -3.28 -1.95 5.35
C GLY A 448 -3.68 -0.95 4.26
N ASP A 449 -2.71 -0.13 3.83
CA ASP A 449 -2.89 0.91 2.81
C ASP A 449 -3.36 0.32 1.47
N GLU A 450 -2.76 -0.78 1.00
CA GLU A 450 -3.10 -1.40 -0.29
C GLU A 450 -4.56 -1.86 -0.36
N LEU A 451 -5.06 -2.46 0.72
CA LEU A 451 -6.43 -2.96 0.78
C LEU A 451 -7.43 -1.81 0.88
N LEU A 452 -7.15 -0.86 1.78
CA LEU A 452 -8.02 0.28 2.00
C LEU A 452 -8.11 1.17 0.75
N LEU A 453 -6.97 1.53 0.16
CA LEU A 453 -6.93 2.35 -1.04
C LEU A 453 -7.45 1.58 -2.26
N GLY A 454 -7.32 0.26 -2.26
CA GLY A 454 -7.96 -0.59 -3.26
C GLY A 454 -9.49 -0.50 -3.23
N CYS A 455 -10.07 -0.16 -2.08
CA CYS A 455 -11.51 0.09 -1.91
C CYS A 455 -11.90 1.56 -2.19
N ILE A 456 -10.96 2.51 -2.06
CA ILE A 456 -11.18 3.95 -2.20
C ILE A 456 -11.02 4.42 -3.65
N LEU A 457 -10.02 3.89 -4.36
CA LEU A 457 -9.63 4.33 -5.71
C LEU A 457 -10.32 3.52 -6.80
N ASP A 458 -10.82 4.22 -7.81
CA ASP A 458 -11.28 3.64 -9.08
C ASP A 458 -10.10 3.46 -10.05
N GLU A 459 -10.33 2.72 -11.14
CA GLU A 459 -9.34 2.56 -12.21
C GLU A 459 -8.89 3.92 -12.77
N GLY A 460 -7.58 4.10 -12.86
CA GLY A 460 -6.93 5.33 -13.33
C GLY A 460 -6.82 6.40 -12.26
N GLU A 461 -7.21 6.14 -11.00
CA GLU A 461 -7.13 7.12 -9.94
C GLU A 461 -5.90 6.97 -9.04
N TYR A 462 -5.45 8.10 -8.51
CA TYR A 462 -4.42 8.18 -7.48
C TYR A 462 -4.73 9.29 -6.46
N VAL A 463 -4.23 9.14 -5.24
CA VAL A 463 -4.36 10.16 -4.18
C VAL A 463 -3.26 11.21 -4.33
N GLU A 464 -3.51 12.47 -4.01
CA GLU A 464 -2.48 13.51 -3.92
C GLU A 464 -1.25 13.02 -3.14
N PRO A 465 -0.02 13.15 -3.68
CA PRO A 465 1.18 12.67 -2.99
C PRO A 465 1.46 13.43 -1.70
N LEU A 466 1.75 12.71 -0.62
CA LEU A 466 2.06 13.29 0.69
C LEU A 466 3.43 12.83 1.20
N PRO A 467 4.21 13.70 1.87
CA PRO A 467 5.51 13.32 2.42
C PRO A 467 5.35 12.32 3.57
N VAL A 468 6.01 11.17 3.47
CA VAL A 468 5.96 10.11 4.50
C VAL A 468 7.33 9.91 5.14
N ALA A 469 7.38 9.98 6.47
CA ALA A 469 8.55 9.60 7.25
C ALA A 469 8.60 8.06 7.39
N LYS A 470 9.40 7.40 6.55
CA LYS A 470 9.58 5.93 6.58
C LYS A 470 10.38 5.46 7.79
N ASN A 471 11.34 6.28 8.20
CA ASN A 471 12.27 5.98 9.28
C ASN A 471 11.81 6.72 10.54
N VAL A 472 11.48 5.98 11.59
CA VAL A 472 11.02 6.57 12.86
C VAL A 472 12.22 6.80 13.76
N THR A 473 12.60 8.05 14.00
CA THR A 473 13.79 8.43 14.79
C THR A 473 13.88 7.69 16.13
N ARG A 474 12.80 7.62 16.92
CA ARG A 474 12.78 6.95 18.23
C ARG A 474 13.04 5.45 18.21
N ARG A 475 13.02 4.82 17.03
CA ARG A 475 13.34 3.39 16.89
C ARG A 475 14.84 3.18 16.72
N ALA A 476 15.57 4.17 16.22
CA ALA A 476 17.02 4.13 16.16
C ALA A 476 17.63 4.25 17.56
N ARG A 477 18.80 3.65 17.77
CA ARG A 477 19.62 3.91 18.96
C ARG A 477 19.92 5.40 19.09
N ASP A 478 20.02 5.88 20.33
CA ASP A 478 20.17 7.31 20.65
C ASP A 478 21.31 8.00 19.87
N ALA A 479 22.46 7.33 19.75
CA ALA A 479 23.61 7.84 19.01
C ALA A 479 23.35 8.06 17.49
N TRP A 480 22.42 7.31 16.91
CA TRP A 480 22.08 7.35 15.48
C TRP A 480 20.80 8.14 15.18
N GLN A 481 20.06 8.58 16.20
CA GLN A 481 18.85 9.39 16.02
C GLN A 481 19.08 10.66 15.17
N PRO A 482 20.18 11.42 15.34
CA PRO A 482 20.46 12.58 14.49
C PRO A 482 20.60 12.23 13.00
N VAL A 483 21.28 11.12 12.70
CA VAL A 483 21.46 10.63 11.32
C VAL A 483 20.11 10.25 10.70
N VAL A 484 19.31 9.46 11.43
CA VAL A 484 17.99 9.00 10.95
C VAL A 484 17.01 10.15 10.79
N ALA A 485 17.06 11.16 11.67
CA ALA A 485 16.25 12.37 11.53
C ALA A 485 16.56 13.15 10.25
N GLY A 486 17.79 13.02 9.73
CA GLY A 486 18.25 13.64 8.49
C GLY A 486 17.86 12.90 7.21
N TYR A 487 17.30 11.69 7.27
CA TYR A 487 16.89 10.97 6.07
C TYR A 487 15.73 11.67 5.33
N PRO A 488 15.76 11.67 3.98
CA PRO A 488 14.72 12.35 3.20
C PRO A 488 13.37 11.66 3.35
N ARG A 489 12.30 12.44 3.16
CA ARG A 489 10.90 11.99 3.20
C ARG A 489 10.36 11.95 1.78
N PRO A 490 10.17 10.78 1.15
CA PRO A 490 9.57 10.71 -0.17
C PRO A 490 8.13 11.22 -0.14
N ALA A 491 7.69 11.87 -1.21
CA ALA A 491 6.27 12.09 -1.44
C ALA A 491 5.67 10.77 -1.93
N VAL A 492 4.67 10.26 -1.21
CA VAL A 492 4.09 8.93 -1.44
C VAL A 492 2.66 9.06 -1.94
N THR A 493 2.27 8.22 -2.89
CA THR A 493 0.89 8.04 -3.35
C THR A 493 0.62 6.57 -3.68
N TYR A 494 -0.61 6.25 -4.08
CA TYR A 494 -1.04 4.96 -4.58
C TYR A 494 -1.79 5.13 -5.90
N LEU A 495 -1.48 4.28 -6.88
CA LEU A 495 -2.12 4.26 -8.19
C LEU A 495 -2.93 2.98 -8.38
N LYS A 496 -4.20 3.12 -8.72
CA LYS A 496 -5.08 2.01 -9.08
C LYS A 496 -5.14 1.88 -10.61
N THR A 497 -4.59 0.79 -11.15
CA THR A 497 -4.45 0.59 -12.61
C THR A 497 -5.59 -0.21 -13.26
N SER A 498 -6.29 -1.02 -12.47
CA SER A 498 -7.46 -1.80 -12.87
C SER A 498 -8.44 -1.86 -11.71
N SER A 499 -9.74 -1.96 -12.00
CA SER A 499 -10.79 -2.14 -10.99
C SER A 499 -10.65 -3.44 -10.16
N THR A 500 -9.93 -4.43 -10.68
CA THR A 500 -9.77 -5.76 -10.06
C THR A 500 -8.42 -5.96 -9.37
N SER A 501 -7.44 -5.06 -9.52
CA SER A 501 -6.10 -5.22 -8.95
C SER A 501 -5.92 -4.42 -7.65
N PHE A 502 -4.93 -4.80 -6.83
CA PHE A 502 -4.45 -3.92 -5.76
C PHE A 502 -3.78 -2.67 -6.37
N PRO A 503 -3.96 -1.48 -5.77
CA PRO A 503 -3.15 -0.33 -6.14
C PRO A 503 -1.72 -0.54 -5.63
N TYR A 504 -0.74 -0.12 -6.41
CA TYR A 504 0.66 -0.10 -5.97
C TYR A 504 1.06 1.29 -5.47
N ARG A 505 2.05 1.32 -4.59
CA ARG A 505 2.56 2.56 -4.00
C ARG A 505 3.63 3.18 -4.90
N VAL A 506 3.60 4.49 -5.03
CA VAL A 506 4.58 5.29 -5.78
C VAL A 506 5.24 6.28 -4.84
N GLU A 507 6.57 6.40 -4.91
CA GLU A 507 7.40 7.25 -4.05
C GLU A 507 8.28 8.16 -4.90
N PHE A 508 8.18 9.48 -4.71
CA PHE A 508 8.90 10.47 -5.50
C PHE A 508 10.07 11.10 -4.74
N ASN A 509 11.15 11.39 -5.46
CA ASN A 509 12.22 12.29 -5.03
C ASN A 509 11.85 13.77 -5.23
N ARG A 510 12.73 14.71 -4.84
CA ARG A 510 12.45 16.16 -4.92
C ARG A 510 12.31 16.71 -6.35
N ALA A 511 12.97 16.08 -7.34
CA ALA A 511 12.89 16.51 -8.73
C ALA A 511 11.46 16.46 -9.29
N THR A 512 10.62 15.56 -8.76
CA THR A 512 9.24 15.44 -9.20
C THR A 512 8.39 16.51 -8.55
N ALA A 513 8.36 17.69 -9.17
CA ALA A 513 7.51 18.78 -8.74
C ALA A 513 6.02 18.42 -8.91
N PRO A 514 5.09 19.03 -8.15
CA PRO A 514 3.66 18.73 -8.23
C PRO A 514 3.07 18.79 -9.65
N ARG A 515 3.60 19.68 -10.51
CA ARG A 515 3.19 19.82 -11.92
C ARG A 515 3.56 18.62 -12.80
N ASP A 516 4.60 17.87 -12.41
CA ASP A 516 5.14 16.76 -13.20
C ASP A 516 4.55 15.40 -12.77
N VAL A 517 3.94 15.35 -11.57
CA VAL A 517 3.33 14.14 -10.99
C VAL A 517 2.36 13.47 -11.95
N GLU A 518 1.45 14.22 -12.58
CA GLU A 518 0.45 13.65 -13.47
C GLU A 518 1.08 12.95 -14.68
N SER A 519 2.14 13.54 -15.28
CA SER A 519 2.85 12.94 -16.41
C SER A 519 3.53 11.63 -16.03
N VAL A 520 4.18 11.59 -14.85
CA VAL A 520 4.82 10.38 -14.33
C VAL A 520 3.79 9.29 -13.99
N MET A 521 2.69 9.68 -13.35
CA MET A 521 1.60 8.74 -13.01
C MET A 521 0.90 8.21 -14.25
N SER A 522 0.74 9.03 -15.29
CA SER A 522 0.23 8.60 -16.59
C SER A 522 1.15 7.57 -17.24
N LEU A 523 2.48 7.78 -17.21
CA LEU A 523 3.45 6.80 -17.70
C LEU A 523 3.36 5.47 -16.94
N LEU A 524 3.30 5.51 -15.61
CA LEU A 524 3.13 4.31 -14.77
C LEU A 524 1.81 3.58 -15.05
N TYR A 525 0.71 4.33 -15.19
CA TYR A 525 -0.61 3.78 -15.47
C TYR A 525 -0.64 3.02 -16.80
N HIS A 526 -0.14 3.62 -17.88
CA HIS A 526 -0.16 3.01 -19.20
C HIS A 526 0.88 1.89 -19.38
N THR A 527 2.07 2.03 -18.80
CA THR A 527 3.08 0.94 -18.78
C THR A 527 2.55 -0.28 -18.04
N SER A 528 1.69 -0.07 -17.04
CA SER A 528 1.05 -1.15 -16.30
C SER A 528 -0.01 -1.92 -17.09
N ARG A 529 -0.46 -1.36 -18.21
CA ARG A 529 -1.55 -1.88 -19.04
C ARG A 529 -1.10 -2.33 -20.43
N LEU A 530 0.21 -2.47 -20.64
CA LEU A 530 0.76 -2.97 -21.89
C LEU A 530 0.44 -4.45 -22.13
N LEU A 531 0.24 -5.23 -21.06
CA LEU A 531 -0.12 -6.64 -21.13
C LEU A 531 -1.57 -6.84 -20.63
N PRO A 532 -2.36 -7.74 -21.25
CA PRO A 532 -3.70 -8.08 -20.76
C PRO A 532 -3.65 -8.59 -19.32
N GLU A 533 -4.61 -8.15 -18.50
CA GLU A 533 -4.77 -8.54 -17.09
C GLU A 533 -3.57 -8.22 -16.18
N TYR A 534 -2.52 -7.60 -16.71
CA TYR A 534 -1.40 -7.09 -15.94
C TYR A 534 -1.73 -5.72 -15.35
N ALA A 535 -1.20 -5.44 -14.16
CA ALA A 535 -1.56 -4.26 -13.38
C ALA A 535 -0.37 -3.55 -12.73
N PHE A 536 0.86 -3.89 -13.15
CA PHE A 536 2.12 -3.35 -12.64
C PHE A 536 3.01 -2.90 -13.81
N PRO A 537 3.93 -1.92 -13.69
CA PRO A 537 4.71 -1.44 -14.83
C PRO A 537 5.57 -2.55 -15.45
N VAL A 538 5.33 -2.86 -16.73
CA VAL A 538 6.02 -3.97 -17.42
C VAL A 538 7.54 -3.79 -17.41
N GLY A 539 8.07 -2.57 -17.56
CA GLY A 539 9.51 -2.33 -17.52
C GLY A 539 10.18 -2.76 -16.20
N LEU A 540 9.47 -2.68 -15.07
CA LEU A 540 9.95 -3.15 -13.78
C LEU A 540 9.95 -4.68 -13.68
N ASP A 541 8.95 -5.35 -14.27
CA ASP A 541 8.93 -6.81 -14.38
C ASP A 541 10.08 -7.34 -15.23
N VAL A 542 10.46 -6.61 -16.28
CA VAL A 542 11.65 -6.98 -17.04
C VAL A 542 12.91 -6.73 -16.21
N ALA A 543 13.03 -5.58 -15.53
CA ALA A 543 14.17 -5.31 -14.65
C ALA A 543 14.34 -6.38 -13.55
N ASP A 544 13.27 -6.82 -12.88
CA ASP A 544 13.29 -7.88 -11.86
C ASP A 544 13.81 -9.22 -12.43
N LYS A 545 13.24 -9.67 -13.55
CA LYS A 545 13.67 -10.90 -14.21
C LYS A 545 15.14 -10.88 -14.61
N TYR A 546 15.64 -9.72 -15.03
CA TYR A 546 17.05 -9.56 -15.36
C TYR A 546 17.93 -9.38 -14.12
N ALA A 547 17.47 -8.75 -13.05
CA ALA A 547 18.25 -8.60 -11.82
C ALA A 547 18.44 -9.96 -11.11
N LYS A 548 17.49 -10.89 -11.29
CA LYS A 548 17.57 -12.24 -10.76
C LYS A 548 18.87 -12.96 -11.16
N ILE A 549 19.52 -13.57 -10.17
CA ILE A 549 20.73 -14.37 -10.36
C ILE A 549 20.32 -15.85 -10.42
N PRO A 550 20.45 -16.53 -11.57
CA PRO A 550 20.08 -17.94 -11.69
C PRO A 550 20.99 -18.87 -10.88
N ASP A 551 20.43 -19.96 -10.35
CA ASP A 551 21.16 -20.94 -9.53
C ASP A 551 22.41 -21.53 -10.20
N TRP A 552 22.38 -21.71 -11.52
CA TRP A 552 23.53 -22.24 -12.26
C TRP A 552 24.73 -21.28 -12.24
N LEU A 553 24.48 -19.97 -12.25
CA LEU A 553 25.53 -18.95 -12.18
C LEU A 553 26.14 -18.91 -10.78
N SER A 554 25.31 -19.03 -9.73
CA SER A 554 25.77 -19.15 -8.35
C SER A 554 26.71 -20.34 -8.16
N LYS A 555 26.38 -21.51 -8.75
CA LYS A 555 27.26 -22.70 -8.71
C LYS A 555 28.61 -22.46 -9.41
N GLY A 556 28.60 -21.79 -10.56
CA GLY A 556 29.83 -21.44 -11.29
C GLY A 556 30.72 -20.48 -10.51
N ILE A 557 30.13 -19.45 -9.89
CA ILE A 557 30.84 -18.49 -9.02
C ILE A 557 31.45 -19.22 -7.81
N SER A 558 30.67 -20.09 -7.14
CA SER A 558 31.17 -20.92 -6.04
C SER A 558 32.37 -21.78 -6.44
N ALA A 559 32.29 -22.46 -7.59
CA ALA A 559 33.39 -23.28 -8.09
C ALA A 559 34.64 -22.46 -8.44
N GLY A 560 34.45 -21.30 -9.08
CA GLY A 560 35.53 -20.37 -9.41
C GLY A 560 36.23 -19.81 -8.17
N ILE A 561 35.46 -19.39 -7.16
CA ILE A 561 36.02 -18.90 -5.89
C ILE A 561 36.75 -20.02 -5.16
N ALA A 562 36.17 -21.22 -5.05
CA ALA A 562 36.85 -22.38 -4.44
C ALA A 562 38.17 -22.69 -5.15
N ALA A 563 38.22 -22.65 -6.48
CA ALA A 563 39.43 -22.85 -7.25
C ALA A 563 40.48 -21.76 -7.03
N GLN A 564 40.08 -20.48 -6.97
CA GLN A 564 40.99 -19.36 -6.70
C GLN A 564 41.55 -19.39 -5.27
N VAL A 565 40.71 -19.69 -4.28
CA VAL A 565 41.14 -19.84 -2.89
C VAL A 565 42.11 -21.02 -2.77
N LEU A 566 41.82 -22.17 -3.40
CA LEU A 566 42.74 -23.30 -3.47
C LEU A 566 44.07 -22.92 -4.15
N ALA A 567 44.03 -22.26 -5.31
CA ALA A 567 45.23 -21.83 -6.02
C ALA A 567 46.08 -20.88 -5.16
N LYS A 568 45.46 -19.93 -4.46
CA LYS A 568 46.14 -19.00 -3.55
C LYS A 568 46.70 -19.72 -2.32
N ALA A 569 45.98 -20.70 -1.76
CA ALA A 569 46.43 -21.51 -0.63
C ALA A 569 47.66 -22.36 -1.00
N VAL A 570 47.65 -22.98 -2.18
CA VAL A 570 48.77 -23.75 -2.72
C VAL A 570 49.97 -22.85 -3.01
N ALA A 571 49.75 -21.69 -3.64
CA ALA A 571 50.82 -20.75 -3.98
C ALA A 571 51.47 -20.10 -2.74
N THR A 572 50.70 -19.86 -1.66
CA THR A 572 51.22 -19.27 -0.42
C THR A 572 51.86 -20.29 0.53
N GLY A 573 51.63 -21.59 0.31
CA GLY A 573 52.18 -22.67 1.14
C GLY A 573 51.74 -22.64 2.60
N ASN A 574 50.72 -21.84 2.95
CA ASN A 574 50.30 -21.64 4.33
C ASN A 574 49.44 -22.83 4.80
N PRO A 575 49.90 -23.66 5.76
CA PRO A 575 49.20 -24.88 6.18
C PRO A 575 47.83 -24.60 6.81
N ARG A 576 47.61 -23.42 7.41
CA ARG A 576 46.29 -23.04 7.96
C ARG A 576 45.27 -22.75 6.86
N VAL A 577 45.69 -22.09 5.78
CA VAL A 577 44.84 -21.79 4.63
C VAL A 577 44.53 -23.08 3.87
N LEU A 578 45.51 -23.97 3.73
CA LEU A 578 45.32 -25.32 3.14
C LEU A 578 44.31 -26.17 3.92
N GLU A 579 44.34 -26.14 5.25
CA GLU A 579 43.39 -26.85 6.10
C GLU A 579 41.96 -26.27 6.01
N GLN A 580 41.83 -24.94 5.98
CA GLN A 580 40.53 -24.27 5.74
C GLN A 580 39.95 -24.60 4.36
N VAL A 581 40.79 -24.61 3.32
CA VAL A 581 40.39 -24.99 1.97
C VAL A 581 40.00 -26.47 1.88
N ARG A 582 40.70 -27.36 2.60
CA ARG A 582 40.31 -28.77 2.69
C ARG A 582 38.94 -28.95 3.32
N ARG A 583 38.62 -28.24 4.41
CA ARG A 583 37.27 -28.25 5.01
C ARG A 583 36.22 -27.69 4.05
N LEU A 584 36.55 -26.61 3.34
CA LEU A 584 35.69 -25.97 2.34
C LEU A 584 35.34 -26.92 1.18
N LEU A 585 36.31 -27.68 0.67
CA LEU A 585 36.10 -28.66 -0.41
C LEU A 585 35.47 -29.97 0.08
N ALA A 586 35.75 -30.39 1.32
CA ALA A 586 35.19 -31.61 1.90
C ALA A 586 33.72 -31.47 2.32
N MET A 587 33.25 -30.26 2.64
CA MET A 587 31.88 -29.99 3.07
C MET A 587 30.94 -29.62 1.90
N SER A 588 31.04 -30.32 0.77
CA SER A 588 30.01 -30.25 -0.27
C SER A 588 28.69 -30.80 0.30
N PRO A 589 27.57 -30.03 0.33
CA PRO A 589 26.38 -30.39 1.13
C PRO A 589 25.61 -31.64 0.68
N ARG A 590 26.08 -32.35 -0.36
CA ARG A 590 25.36 -33.49 -0.97
C ARG A 590 26.26 -34.59 -1.52
N ASP A 591 27.47 -34.77 -0.99
CA ASP A 591 28.26 -35.93 -1.43
C ASP A 591 27.73 -37.23 -0.79
N PHE A 592 27.41 -38.20 -1.65
CA PHE A 592 26.85 -39.50 -1.28
C PHE A 592 27.69 -40.23 -0.22
N TYR A 593 28.99 -39.93 -0.17
CA TYR A 593 29.96 -40.51 0.74
C TYR A 593 29.85 -40.06 2.21
N PHE A 594 29.10 -38.99 2.52
CA PHE A 594 28.98 -38.44 3.88
C PHE A 594 27.62 -38.69 4.55
N ARG A 595 26.78 -39.59 4.03
CA ARG A 595 25.60 -40.04 4.78
C ARG A 595 26.02 -40.99 5.91
N PRO A 596 25.50 -40.84 7.14
CA PRO A 596 25.68 -41.86 8.16
C PRO A 596 25.13 -43.19 7.63
N ARG A 597 25.91 -44.26 7.73
CA ARG A 597 25.38 -45.61 7.51
C ARG A 597 24.45 -45.91 8.70
N ALA A 598 23.21 -46.31 8.38
CA ALA A 598 22.20 -46.70 9.36
C ALA A 598 22.68 -47.85 10.25
#